data_AF-A0A938S6K1-F1
#
_entry.id   AF-A0A938S6K1-F1
#
_cell.length_a   1.000
_cell.length_b   1.000
_cell.length_c   1.000
_cell.angle_alpha   90.00
_cell.angle_beta   90.00
_cell.angle_gamma   90.00
#
_symmetry.space_group_name_H-M   'P 1'
#
loop_
_entity.id
_entity.type
_entity.pdbx_description
1 polymer ?
#
loop_
_entity_poly.entity_id
_entity_poly.type
_entity_poly.pdbx_seq_one_letter_code
_entity_poly.pdbx_strand_id
1 'polypeptide(L)'
;MYKLITIAKNTFVETLRQPVYAVIIATALLLFVVSPSLSMYTMDDDNKMLREIGLSTLFLTSLFIAIFSAAGAVSVEMENKTIMTVLTKPVQRPIFLLAKFFGVVAAVALGHYLCTVGLLMTIRHGVLSTAADTHDMTVVGSA
;
A
#
# COMPACT_ATOMS: atom_id res chain seq x y z
N MET A 1 26.04 8.59 8.41
CA MET A 1 25.20 7.63 7.66
C MET A 1 24.22 6.86 8.56
N TYR A 2 24.67 6.20 9.65
CA TYR A 2 23.80 5.43 10.55
C TYR A 2 22.58 6.21 11.12
N LYS A 3 22.74 7.49 11.46
CA LYS A 3 21.64 8.34 11.95
C LYS A 3 20.49 8.49 10.92
N LEU A 4 20.82 8.62 9.64
CA LEU A 4 19.83 8.76 8.56
C LEU A 4 19.00 7.49 8.42
N ILE A 5 19.66 6.33 8.36
CA ILE A 5 19.00 5.02 8.24
C ILE A 5 18.13 4.74 9.47
N THR A 6 18.59 5.11 10.67
CA THR A 6 17.83 4.91 11.91
C THR A 6 16.55 5.74 11.93
N ILE A 7 16.63 7.02 11.52
CA ILE A 7 15.46 7.90 11.43
C ILE A 7 14.48 7.40 10.36
N ALA A 8 14.99 7.05 9.18
CA ALA A 8 14.18 6.52 8.09
C ALA A 8 13.45 5.22 8.50
N LYS A 9 14.14 4.29 9.17
CA LYS A 9 13.55 3.04 9.68
C LYS A 9 12.49 3.32 10.74
N ASN A 10 12.73 4.29 11.63
CA ASN A 10 11.74 4.67 12.63
C ASN A 10 10.47 5.23 11.99
N THR A 11 10.60 6.18 11.06
CA THR A 11 9.47 6.74 10.30
C THR A 11 8.73 5.63 9.54
N PHE A 12 9.44 4.71 8.90
CA PHE A 12 8.82 3.60 8.19
C PHE A 12 7.93 2.74 9.10
N VAL A 13 8.43 2.35 10.27
CA VAL A 13 7.66 1.56 11.26
C VAL A 13 6.50 2.37 11.83
N GLU A 14 6.70 3.67 12.05
CA GLU A 14 5.64 4.58 12.51
C GLU A 14 4.51 4.68 11.49
N THR A 15 4.81 4.86 10.20
CA THR A 15 3.82 4.86 9.11
C THR A 15 3.08 3.53 9.02
N LEU A 16 3.78 2.40 9.11
CA LEU A 16 3.17 1.07 9.08
C LEU A 16 2.20 0.81 10.24
N ARG A 17 2.43 1.43 11.40
CA ARG A 17 1.56 1.29 12.58
C ARG A 17 0.33 2.17 12.54
N GLN A 18 0.21 3.06 11.55
CA GLN A 18 -0.98 3.90 11.41
C GLN A 18 -2.16 3.02 10.99
N PRO A 19 -3.30 3.06 11.72
CA PRO A 19 -4.45 2.22 11.40
C PRO A 19 -4.99 2.48 9.98
N VAL A 20 -4.88 3.72 9.50
CA VAL A 20 -5.27 4.11 8.13
C VAL A 20 -4.53 3.29 7.08
N TYR A 21 -3.24 3.01 7.27
CA TYR A 21 -2.44 2.20 6.33
C TYR A 21 -3.00 0.77 6.23
N ALA A 22 -3.29 0.15 7.38
CA ALA A 22 -3.89 -1.18 7.43
C ALA A 22 -5.29 -1.23 6.81
N VAL A 23 -6.12 -0.21 7.07
CA VAL A 23 -7.48 -0.11 6.50
C VAL A 23 -7.44 0.00 4.98
N ILE A 24 -6.52 0.81 4.42
CA ILE A 24 -6.41 0.95 2.95
C ILE A 24 -5.97 -0.36 2.32
N ILE A 25 -4.98 -1.06 2.88
CA ILE A 25 -4.55 -2.37 2.37
C ILE A 25 -5.68 -3.40 2.47
N ALA A 26 -6.38 -3.48 3.60
CA ALA A 26 -7.50 -4.40 3.77
C ALA A 26 -8.61 -4.13 2.73
N THR A 27 -8.93 -2.86 2.50
CA THR A 27 -9.91 -2.44 1.48
C THR A 27 -9.44 -2.80 0.07
N ALA A 28 -8.15 -2.60 -0.24
CA ALA A 28 -7.56 -2.97 -1.53
C ALA A 28 -7.68 -4.48 -1.80
N LEU A 29 -7.34 -5.31 -0.81
CA LEU A 29 -7.45 -6.76 -0.91
C LEU A 29 -8.90 -7.21 -1.11
N LEU A 30 -9.86 -6.61 -0.38
CA LEU A 30 -11.28 -6.90 -0.58
C LEU A 30 -11.74 -6.55 -2.00
N LEU A 31 -11.33 -5.41 -2.54
CA LEU A 31 -11.66 -5.03 -3.91
C LEU A 31 -11.07 -6.00 -4.94
N PHE A 32 -9.85 -6.50 -4.72
CA PHE A 32 -9.27 -7.52 -5.59
C PHE A 32 -10.04 -8.84 -5.56
N VAL A 33 -10.53 -9.28 -4.39
CA VAL A 33 -11.37 -10.49 -4.28
C VAL A 33 -12.69 -10.35 -5.04
N VAL A 34 -13.28 -9.16 -5.07
CA VAL A 34 -14.56 -8.90 -5.76
C VAL A 34 -14.37 -8.65 -7.27
N SER A 35 -13.18 -8.22 -7.70
CA SER A 35 -12.90 -7.83 -9.09
C SER A 35 -13.20 -8.92 -10.14
N PRO A 36 -12.85 -10.21 -9.95
CA PRO A 36 -13.20 -11.29 -10.87
C PRO A 36 -14.71 -11.46 -11.07
N SER A 37 -15.51 -11.31 -10.01
CA SER A 37 -16.98 -11.43 -10.07
C SER A 37 -17.61 -10.33 -10.92
N LEU A 38 -17.06 -9.11 -10.89
CA LEU A 38 -17.49 -8.02 -11.76
C LEU A 38 -17.07 -8.26 -13.22
N SER A 39 -15.92 -8.92 -13.42
CA SER A 39 -15.39 -9.18 -14.75
C SER A 39 -16.20 -10.17 -15.57
N MET A 40 -16.86 -11.12 -14.90
CA MET A 40 -17.74 -12.14 -15.48
C MET A 40 -19.00 -11.60 -16.18
N TYR A 41 -19.38 -10.34 -15.92
CA TYR A 41 -20.59 -9.75 -16.49
C TYR A 41 -20.37 -9.17 -17.91
N THR A 42 -19.13 -9.12 -18.38
CA THR A 42 -18.80 -8.64 -19.73
C THR A 42 -18.88 -9.78 -20.74
N MET A 43 -19.33 -9.48 -21.96
CA MET A 43 -19.65 -10.49 -22.98
C MET A 43 -18.52 -10.71 -23.99
N ASP A 44 -17.50 -9.84 -24.02
CA ASP A 44 -16.58 -9.73 -25.18
C ASP A 44 -15.10 -9.85 -24.81
N ASP A 45 -14.67 -9.51 -23.57
CA ASP A 45 -13.24 -9.46 -23.22
C ASP A 45 -12.94 -9.48 -21.70
N ASP A 46 -13.36 -10.53 -20.99
CA ASP A 46 -13.30 -10.62 -19.52
C ASP A 46 -11.89 -10.43 -18.94
N ASN A 47 -10.87 -11.00 -19.58
CA ASN A 47 -9.49 -10.88 -19.10
C ASN A 47 -8.93 -9.46 -19.21
N LYS A 48 -9.38 -8.70 -20.23
CA LYS A 48 -8.99 -7.30 -20.39
C LYS A 48 -9.63 -6.45 -19.32
N MET A 49 -10.93 -6.63 -19.08
CA MET A 49 -11.65 -5.87 -18.06
C MET A 49 -11.10 -6.12 -16.65
N LEU A 50 -10.78 -7.37 -16.31
CA LEU A 50 -10.18 -7.70 -15.01
C LEU A 50 -8.85 -6.96 -14.80
N ARG A 51 -8.00 -6.88 -15.82
CA ARG A 51 -6.71 -6.18 -15.74
C ARG A 51 -6.90 -4.67 -15.60
N GLU A 52 -7.81 -4.07 -16.36
CA GLU A 52 -8.09 -2.63 -16.28
C GLU A 52 -8.64 -2.25 -14.91
N ILE A 53 -9.60 -3.01 -14.38
CA ILE A 53 -10.14 -2.79 -13.03
C ILE A 53 -9.05 -2.98 -11.97
N GLY A 54 -8.30 -4.08 -12.05
CA GLY A 54 -7.26 -4.39 -11.07
C GLY A 54 -6.12 -3.36 -11.04
N LEU A 55 -5.64 -2.90 -12.20
CA LEU A 55 -4.64 -1.83 -12.29
C LEU A 55 -5.18 -0.49 -11.80
N SER A 56 -6.43 -0.16 -12.12
CA SER A 56 -7.10 1.06 -11.63
C SER A 56 -7.24 1.07 -10.11
N THR A 57 -7.67 -0.05 -9.52
CA THR A 57 -7.75 -0.24 -8.07
C THR A 57 -6.37 -0.13 -7.43
N LEU A 58 -5.36 -0.80 -7.98
CA LEU A 58 -3.98 -0.73 -7.48
C LEU A 58 -3.45 0.72 -7.47
N PHE A 59 -3.70 1.47 -8.55
CA PHE A 59 -3.32 2.87 -8.64
C PHE A 59 -4.00 3.71 -7.55
N LEU A 60 -5.32 3.57 -7.40
CA LEU A 60 -6.10 4.35 -6.43
C LEU A 60 -5.68 4.05 -4.98
N THR A 61 -5.47 2.77 -4.64
CA THR A 61 -5.05 2.38 -3.30
C THR A 61 -3.66 2.89 -2.97
N SER A 62 -2.75 2.85 -3.94
CA SER A 62 -1.38 3.34 -3.77
C SER A 62 -1.33 4.85 -3.63
N LEU A 63 -2.19 5.57 -4.36
CA LEU A 63 -2.37 7.00 -4.23
C LEU A 63 -2.87 7.38 -2.83
N PHE A 64 -3.86 6.68 -2.30
CA PHE A 64 -4.34 6.93 -0.94
C PHE A 64 -3.27 6.63 0.10
N ILE A 65 -2.56 5.50 0.00
CA ILE A 65 -1.44 5.18 0.90
C ILE A 65 -0.40 6.32 0.88
N ALA A 66 -0.05 6.83 -0.30
CA ALA A 66 0.91 7.91 -0.43
C ALA A 66 0.43 9.21 0.24
N ILE A 67 -0.80 9.64 -0.02
CA ILE A 67 -1.38 10.87 0.53
C ILE A 67 -1.46 10.78 2.06
N PHE A 68 -2.04 9.70 2.59
CA PHE A 68 -2.23 9.56 4.03
C PHE A 68 -0.92 9.34 4.78
N SER A 69 0.03 8.58 4.21
CA SER A 69 1.36 8.39 4.83
C SER A 69 2.16 9.69 4.85
N ALA A 70 2.11 10.47 3.76
CA ALA A 70 2.76 11.77 3.70
C ALA A 70 2.12 12.77 4.67
N ALA A 71 0.78 12.85 4.68
CA ALA A 71 0.05 13.71 5.61
C ALA A 71 0.32 13.32 7.07
N GLY A 72 0.29 12.04 7.42
CA GLY A 72 0.60 11.56 8.76
C GLY A 72 2.04 11.90 9.19
N ALA A 73 3.01 11.74 8.28
CA ALA A 73 4.40 12.10 8.55
C ALA A 73 4.58 13.61 8.79
N VAL A 74 3.82 14.46 8.10
CA VAL A 74 3.85 15.93 8.24
C VAL A 74 3.05 16.42 9.45
N SER A 75 1.85 15.89 9.69
CA SER A 75 0.96 16.32 10.77
C SER A 75 1.57 16.07 12.15
N VAL A 76 2.24 14.93 12.36
CA VAL A 76 2.93 14.63 13.62
C VAL A 76 4.06 15.63 13.92
N GLU A 77 4.70 16.21 12.89
CA GLU A 77 5.73 17.25 13.08
C GLU A 77 5.13 18.62 13.38
N MET A 78 3.99 18.91 12.75
CA MET A 78 3.33 20.21 12.88
C MET A 78 2.63 20.34 14.24
N GLU A 79 2.01 19.27 14.73
CA GLU A 79 1.31 19.21 16.02
C GLU A 79 2.27 19.31 17.21
N ASN A 80 3.45 18.70 17.12
CA ASN A 80 4.42 18.71 18.21
C ASN A 80 5.09 20.07 18.45
N LYS A 81 4.84 21.12 17.64
CA LYS A 81 5.60 22.40 17.65
C LYS A 81 7.13 22.17 17.70
N THR A 82 7.61 21.01 17.27
CA THR A 82 8.98 20.53 17.48
C THR A 82 9.99 21.16 16.55
N ILE A 83 9.56 21.97 15.59
CA ILE A 83 10.47 22.89 14.89
C ILE A 83 11.23 23.77 15.90
N MET A 84 10.63 24.09 17.06
CA MET A 84 11.24 24.93 18.09
C MET A 84 12.02 24.14 19.16
N THR A 85 11.64 22.90 19.49
CA THR A 85 12.25 22.11 20.58
C THR A 85 13.28 21.05 20.11
N VAL A 86 13.24 20.58 18.86
CA VAL A 86 14.29 19.70 18.27
C VAL A 86 15.58 20.47 17.95
N LEU A 87 15.56 21.81 18.03
CA LEU A 87 16.73 22.69 17.93
C LEU A 87 17.82 22.44 18.99
N THR A 88 17.54 21.67 20.04
CA THR A 88 18.53 21.33 21.09
C THR A 88 19.40 20.11 20.77
N LYS A 89 19.12 19.33 19.70
CA LYS A 89 20.02 18.24 19.24
C LYS A 89 20.60 18.53 17.85
N PRO A 90 21.92 18.35 17.64
CA PRO A 90 22.61 18.79 16.43
C PRO A 90 22.33 17.83 15.27
N VAL A 91 21.16 17.96 14.64
CA VAL A 91 20.81 17.26 13.40
C VAL A 91 20.52 18.30 12.33
N GLN A 92 21.28 18.25 11.23
CA GLN A 92 21.11 19.19 10.13
C GLN A 92 19.72 19.02 9.49
N ARG A 93 18.96 20.10 9.40
CA ARG A 93 17.58 20.17 8.86
C ARG A 93 17.37 19.39 7.54
N PRO A 94 18.23 19.51 6.50
CA PRO A 94 18.01 18.78 5.25
C PRO A 94 18.18 17.25 5.38
N ILE A 95 19.07 16.78 6.27
CA ILE A 95 19.31 15.35 6.48
C ILE A 95 18.10 14.69 7.14
N PHE A 96 17.46 15.40 8.07
CA PHE A 96 16.24 14.91 8.72
C PHE A 96 15.08 14.80 7.73
N LEU A 97 14.88 15.83 6.89
CA LEU A 97 13.82 15.83 5.88
C LEU A 97 14.01 14.72 4.84
N LEU A 98 15.24 14.54 4.35
CA LEU A 98 15.58 13.45 3.43
C LEU A 98 15.33 12.07 4.05
N ALA A 99 15.80 11.84 5.28
CA ALA A 99 15.59 10.57 5.98
C ALA A 99 14.10 10.21 6.07
N LYS A 100 13.27 11.19 6.41
CA LYS A 100 11.82 11.02 6.59
C LYS A 100 11.11 10.79 5.25
N PHE A 101 11.50 11.53 4.21
CA PHE A 101 11.01 11.28 2.85
C PHE A 101 11.30 9.84 2.40
N PHE A 102 12.54 9.36 2.56
CA PHE A 102 12.89 7.98 2.23
C PHE A 102 12.12 6.94 3.06
N GLY A 103 11.86 7.22 4.34
CA GLY A 103 11.03 6.36 5.20
C GLY A 103 9.58 6.24 4.69
N VAL A 104 8.96 7.36 4.32
CA VAL A 104 7.59 7.38 3.75
C VAL A 104 7.57 6.69 2.39
N VAL A 105 8.52 7.00 1.50
CA VAL A 105 8.62 6.35 0.18
C VAL A 105 8.76 4.84 0.32
N ALA A 106 9.59 4.36 1.26
CA ALA A 106 9.71 2.94 1.54
C ALA A 106 8.39 2.31 2.03
N ALA A 107 7.63 3.01 2.88
CA ALA A 107 6.34 2.52 3.37
C ALA A 107 5.29 2.43 2.25
N VAL A 108 5.26 3.44 1.38
CA VAL A 108 4.39 3.44 0.19
C VAL A 108 4.79 2.34 -0.78
N ALA A 109 6.09 2.17 -1.04
CA ALA A 109 6.62 1.13 -1.91
C ALA A 109 6.27 -0.27 -1.39
N LEU A 110 6.37 -0.50 -0.07
CA LEU A 110 5.96 -1.76 0.54
C LEU A 110 4.46 -2.01 0.35
N GLY A 111 3.62 -1.00 0.58
CA GLY A 111 2.17 -1.13 0.44
C GLY A 111 1.76 -1.41 -1.02
N HIS A 112 2.36 -0.68 -1.96
CA HIS A 112 2.18 -0.90 -3.38
C HIS A 112 2.64 -2.31 -3.81
N TYR A 113 3.76 -2.80 -3.27
CA TYR A 113 4.26 -4.14 -3.53
C TYR A 113 3.26 -5.21 -3.02
N LEU A 114 2.75 -5.08 -1.81
CA LEU A 114 1.75 -6.00 -1.25
C LEU A 114 0.47 -6.02 -2.09
N CYS A 115 -0.05 -4.85 -2.48
CA CYS A 115 -1.23 -4.77 -3.35
C CYS A 115 -0.95 -5.37 -4.74
N THR A 116 0.25 -5.16 -5.30
CA THR A 116 0.65 -5.77 -6.58
C THR A 116 0.68 -7.29 -6.49
N VAL A 117 1.21 -7.85 -5.40
CA VAL A 117 1.16 -9.30 -5.16
C VAL A 117 -0.30 -9.78 -5.08
N GLY A 118 -1.16 -9.07 -4.35
CA GLY A 118 -2.60 -9.38 -4.30
C GLY A 118 -3.28 -9.36 -5.67
N LEU A 119 -2.97 -8.36 -6.50
CA LEU A 119 -3.45 -8.27 -7.87
C LEU A 119 -2.95 -9.43 -8.74
N LEU A 120 -1.66 -9.78 -8.67
CA LEU A 120 -1.10 -10.91 -9.42
C LEU A 120 -1.72 -12.24 -9.00
N MET A 121 -2.00 -12.43 -7.70
CA MET A 121 -2.72 -13.62 -7.21
C MET A 121 -4.15 -13.68 -7.75
N THR A 122 -4.82 -12.52 -7.86
CA THR A 122 -6.18 -12.40 -8.42
C THR A 122 -6.20 -12.69 -9.92
N ILE A 123 -5.23 -12.16 -10.67
CA ILE A 123 -5.08 -12.44 -12.11
C ILE A 123 -4.70 -13.91 -12.32
N ARG A 124 -3.85 -14.49 -11.46
CA ARG A 124 -3.46 -15.91 -11.52
C ARG A 124 -4.63 -16.85 -11.22
N HIS A 125 -5.54 -16.46 -10.32
CA HIS A 125 -6.79 -17.20 -10.10
C HIS A 125 -7.64 -17.32 -11.37
N GLY A 126 -7.48 -16.38 -12.31
CA GLY A 126 -8.24 -16.34 -13.54
C GLY A 126 -9.71 -15.96 -13.31
N VAL A 127 -10.36 -15.48 -14.36
CA VAL A 127 -11.83 -15.41 -14.40
C VAL A 127 -12.32 -16.85 -14.59
N LEU A 128 -13.11 -17.38 -13.65
CA LEU A 128 -13.72 -18.72 -13.76
C LEU A 128 -14.67 -18.77 -14.97
N SER A 129 -14.14 -19.04 -16.16
CA SER A 129 -14.92 -19.06 -17.40
C SER A 129 -15.78 -20.33 -17.54
N THR A 130 -15.68 -21.31 -16.63
CA THR A 130 -16.47 -22.56 -16.70
C THR A 130 -16.73 -23.15 -15.32
N ALA A 131 -18.00 -23.54 -15.06
CA ALA A 131 -18.50 -24.15 -13.81
C ALA A 131 -17.92 -25.54 -13.46
N ALA A 132 -16.83 -25.95 -14.12
CA ALA A 132 -16.12 -27.21 -13.90
C ALA A 132 -14.67 -27.00 -13.43
N ASP A 133 -14.21 -25.76 -13.27
CA ASP A 133 -12.85 -25.53 -12.77
C ASP A 133 -12.81 -25.71 -11.25
N THR A 134 -11.91 -26.60 -10.82
CA THR A 134 -11.77 -27.02 -9.44
C THR A 134 -11.22 -25.87 -8.59
N HIS A 135 -11.91 -25.59 -7.49
CA HIS A 135 -11.47 -24.65 -6.46
C HIS A 135 -10.04 -24.99 -6.03
N ASP A 136 -9.07 -24.11 -6.29
CA ASP A 136 -7.70 -24.31 -5.81
C ASP A 136 -7.66 -24.06 -4.29
N MET A 137 -7.96 -25.13 -3.55
CA MET A 137 -8.05 -25.21 -2.08
C MET A 137 -6.76 -24.79 -1.37
N THR A 138 -5.65 -24.67 -2.09
CA THR A 138 -4.34 -24.27 -1.54
C THR A 138 -4.35 -22.83 -1.02
N VAL A 139 -5.22 -21.96 -1.54
CA VAL A 139 -5.26 -20.54 -1.15
C VAL A 139 -6.29 -20.25 -0.04
N VAL A 140 -7.31 -21.09 0.13
CA VAL A 140 -8.28 -20.99 1.24
C VAL A 140 -7.70 -21.55 2.55
N GLY A 141 -6.79 -22.53 2.46
CA GLY A 141 -6.20 -23.21 3.62
C GLY A 141 -4.94 -22.57 4.22
N SER A 142 -4.37 -21.54 3.60
CA SER A 142 -3.14 -20.88 4.08
C SER A 142 -3.35 -19.49 4.68
N ALA A 143 -4.62 -19.07 4.88
CA ALA A 143 -4.99 -17.86 5.60
C ALA A 143 -5.18 -18.16 7.10
#